data_AF-A0A934ZAY8-F1
#
_entry.id   AF-A0A934ZAY8-F1
#
_cell.length_a   1.000
_cell.length_b   1.000
_cell.length_c   1.000
_cell.angle_alpha   90.00
_cell.angle_beta   90.00
_cell.angle_gamma   90.00
#
_symmetry.space_group_name_H-M   'P 1'
#
loop_
_entity.id
_entity.type
_entity.pdbx_description
1 polymer ?
#
loop_
_entity_poly.entity_id
_entity_poly.type
_entity_poly.pdbx_seq_one_letter_code
_entity_poly.pdbx_strand_id
1 'polypeptide(L)'
;MVDAGAPAVSACAAVLCAPDTRCEETHGVASCVPIMRPRRSFCGGIAAIRCPDGGRCVDDPDDDCDPARGGRDCGGVCEPAAASPGPAAGGH
;
A
#
# COMPACT_ATOMS: atom_id res chain seq x y z
N MET A 1 13.21 -9.07 -39.43
CA MET A 1 12.33 -9.80 -38.50
C MET A 1 11.92 -8.84 -37.39
N VAL A 2 11.00 -7.93 -37.72
CA VAL A 2 10.32 -7.13 -36.69
C VAL A 2 9.07 -7.93 -36.33
N ASP A 3 9.05 -8.52 -35.14
CA ASP A 3 7.88 -9.20 -34.61
C ASP A 3 6.69 -8.24 -34.67
N ALA A 4 5.68 -8.61 -35.45
CA ALA A 4 4.36 -8.01 -35.37
C ALA A 4 3.75 -8.47 -34.04
N GLY A 5 4.11 -7.79 -32.96
CA GLY A 5 3.56 -8.03 -31.63
C GLY A 5 2.04 -7.96 -31.71
N ALA A 6 1.40 -9.12 -31.49
CA ALA A 6 -0.05 -9.24 -31.35
C ALA A 6 -0.57 -8.15 -30.39
N PRO A 7 -1.83 -7.69 -30.54
CA PRO A 7 -2.42 -6.81 -29.53
C PRO A 7 -2.37 -7.57 -28.20
N ALA A 8 -1.51 -7.13 -27.29
CA ALA A 8 -1.47 -7.66 -25.94
C ALA A 8 -2.79 -7.29 -25.30
N VAL A 9 -3.77 -8.19 -25.37
CA VAL A 9 -4.96 -8.10 -24.54
C VAL A 9 -4.45 -8.10 -23.11
N SER A 10 -4.59 -6.96 -22.42
CA SER A 10 -4.10 -6.84 -21.06
C SER A 10 -4.70 -7.98 -20.24
N ALA A 11 -3.89 -8.60 -19.39
CA ALA A 11 -4.37 -9.64 -18.50
C ALA A 11 -5.51 -9.10 -17.60
N CYS A 12 -5.51 -7.78 -17.34
CA CYS A 12 -6.56 -7.10 -16.59
C CYS A 12 -7.92 -7.05 -17.32
N ALA A 13 -7.96 -7.22 -18.64
CA ALA A 13 -9.22 -7.24 -19.40
C ALA A 13 -10.02 -8.55 -19.16
N ALA A 14 -9.36 -9.59 -18.64
CA ALA A 14 -9.97 -10.90 -18.39
C ALA A 14 -10.40 -11.12 -16.93
N VAL A 15 -10.13 -10.18 -16.02
CA VAL A 15 -10.43 -10.31 -14.58
C VAL A 15 -11.36 -9.21 -14.09
N LEU A 16 -12.34 -9.60 -13.29
CA LEU A 16 -13.19 -8.68 -12.53
C LEU A 16 -12.72 -8.68 -11.08
N CYS A 17 -11.92 -7.68 -10.73
CA CYS A 17 -11.46 -7.47 -9.36
C CYS A 17 -12.62 -7.00 -8.45
N ALA A 18 -12.50 -7.23 -7.14
CA ALA A 18 -13.46 -6.74 -6.15
C ALA A 18 -13.52 -5.19 -6.16
N PRO A 19 -14.66 -4.57 -5.76
CA PRO A 19 -14.86 -3.11 -5.85
C PRO A 19 -13.80 -2.25 -5.15
N ASP A 20 -13.12 -2.80 -4.14
CA ASP A 20 -12.06 -2.17 -3.34
C ASP A 20 -10.64 -2.54 -3.80
N THR A 21 -10.50 -3.18 -4.97
CA THR A 21 -9.22 -3.62 -5.53
C THR A 21 -9.06 -3.12 -6.98
N ARG A 22 -7.82 -2.82 -7.38
CA ARG A 22 -7.44 -2.47 -8.76
C ARG A 22 -6.65 -3.61 -9.37
N CYS A 23 -6.76 -3.79 -10.69
CA CYS A 23 -5.90 -4.73 -11.40
C CYS A 23 -4.54 -4.08 -11.70
N GLU A 24 -3.46 -4.78 -11.35
CA GLU A 24 -2.08 -4.45 -11.71
C GLU A 24 -1.51 -5.59 -12.57
N GLU A 25 -0.88 -5.25 -13.69
CA GLU A 25 -0.30 -6.23 -14.61
C GLU A 25 1.23 -6.28 -14.45
N THR A 26 1.78 -7.47 -14.21
CA THR A 26 3.23 -7.70 -14.19
C THR A 26 3.56 -8.88 -15.10
N HIS A 27 4.30 -8.64 -16.18
CA HIS A 27 4.70 -9.67 -17.16
C HIS A 27 3.53 -10.50 -17.73
N GLY A 28 2.40 -9.84 -18.03
CA GLY A 28 1.21 -10.53 -18.55
C GLY A 28 0.41 -11.31 -17.51
N VAL A 29 0.70 -11.12 -16.21
CA VAL A 29 -0.09 -11.67 -15.10
C VAL A 29 -0.90 -10.54 -14.49
N ALA A 30 -2.21 -10.73 -14.38
CA ALA A 30 -3.11 -9.82 -13.69
C ALA A 30 -3.16 -10.16 -12.19
N SER A 31 -3.00 -9.14 -11.34
CA SER A 31 -3.10 -9.26 -9.90
C SER A 31 -4.05 -8.19 -9.35
N CYS A 32 -5.08 -8.60 -8.60
CA CYS A 32 -5.97 -7.65 -7.93
C CYS A 32 -5.30 -7.18 -6.63
N VAL A 33 -4.84 -5.93 -6.62
CA VAL A 33 -4.22 -5.30 -5.44
C VAL A 33 -5.23 -4.36 -4.79
N PRO A 34 -5.26 -4.24 -3.46
CA PRO A 34 -6.12 -3.27 -2.78
C PRO A 34 -5.96 -1.84 -3.33
N ILE A 35 -7.08 -1.13 -3.54
CA ILE A 35 -7.09 0.31 -3.86
C ILE A 35 -6.67 1.13 -2.63
N MET A 36 -6.60 0.48 -1.45
CA MET A 36 -5.90 1.01 -0.28
C MET A 36 -4.44 1.25 -0.68
N ARG A 37 -4.17 2.46 -1.17
CA ARG A 37 -2.89 3.09 -0.90
C ARG A 37 -2.76 2.99 0.62
N PRO A 38 -1.78 2.28 1.19
CA PRO A 38 -1.31 2.71 2.49
C PRO A 38 -0.76 4.10 2.21
N ARG A 39 -1.63 5.12 2.24
CA ARG A 39 -1.20 6.45 2.59
C ARG A 39 -0.56 6.19 3.93
N ARG A 40 0.77 6.23 3.95
CA ARG A 40 1.59 6.33 5.13
C ARG A 40 0.74 7.05 6.17
N SER A 41 0.12 6.29 7.06
CA SER A 41 -0.98 6.84 7.84
C SER A 41 -0.31 7.68 8.90
N PHE A 42 -0.77 8.92 9.07
CA PHE A 42 -0.19 9.79 10.07
C PHE A 42 -0.35 9.15 11.45
N CYS A 43 0.71 9.18 12.25
CA CYS A 43 0.71 8.75 13.64
C CYS A 43 1.55 9.70 14.48
N GLY A 44 1.51 9.56 15.81
CA GLY A 44 2.28 10.40 16.71
C GLY A 44 1.71 11.82 16.83
N GLY A 45 2.61 12.81 16.86
CA GLY A 45 2.31 14.21 17.17
C GLY A 45 1.76 14.44 18.58
N ILE A 46 1.31 15.66 18.86
CA ILE A 46 0.75 16.08 20.16
C ILE A 46 -0.42 15.19 20.60
N ALA A 47 -1.21 14.69 19.64
CA ALA A 47 -2.38 13.87 19.89
C ALA A 47 -2.06 12.38 20.13
N ALA A 48 -0.78 11.97 20.03
CA ALA A 48 -0.34 10.58 20.19
C ALA A 48 -1.17 9.60 19.34
N ILE A 49 -1.41 9.95 18.06
CA ILE A 49 -2.23 9.16 17.15
C ILE A 49 -1.61 7.79 16.96
N ARG A 50 -2.39 6.72 17.20
CA ARG A 50 -1.92 5.34 17.03
C ARG A 50 -2.15 4.87 15.60
N CYS A 51 -1.25 4.02 15.13
CA CYS A 51 -1.43 3.35 13.86
C CYS A 51 -2.61 2.37 13.88
N PRO A 52 -3.33 2.25 12.75
CA PRO A 52 -4.32 1.20 12.60
C PRO A 52 -3.65 -0.18 12.69
N ASP A 53 -4.45 -1.19 13.04
CA ASP A 53 -4.05 -2.60 13.03
C ASP A 53 -2.81 -2.93 13.90
N GLY A 54 -2.51 -2.07 14.88
CA GLY A 54 -1.33 -2.25 15.74
C GLY A 54 0.01 -1.96 15.05
N GLY A 55 -0.02 -1.24 13.92
CA GLY A 55 1.16 -0.79 13.19
C GLY A 55 2.17 -0.02 14.04
N ARG A 56 3.42 0.03 13.57
CA ARG A 56 4.48 0.79 14.23
C ARG A 56 4.56 2.20 13.66
N CYS A 57 4.53 3.20 14.54
CA CYS A 57 4.75 4.59 14.14
C CYS A 57 6.26 4.85 14.02
N VAL A 58 6.71 5.25 12.85
CA VAL A 58 8.11 5.60 12.57
C VAL A 58 8.20 7.03 12.05
N ASP A 59 9.38 7.64 12.19
CA ASP A 59 9.65 8.97 11.67
C ASP A 59 9.51 9.01 10.13
N ASP A 60 8.95 10.07 9.57
CA ASP A 60 8.80 10.21 8.12
C ASP A 60 10.13 10.67 7.51
N PRO A 61 10.86 9.83 6.74
CA PRO A 61 12.13 10.24 6.14
C PRO A 61 11.97 11.30 5.03
N ASP A 62 10.73 11.55 4.59
CA ASP A 62 10.38 12.55 3.59
C ASP A 62 10.06 13.94 4.20
N ASP A 63 10.07 14.10 5.54
CA ASP A 63 9.89 15.38 6.24
C ASP A 63 11.21 15.86 6.90
N ASP A 64 11.37 17.19 7.02
CA ASP A 64 12.52 17.85 7.68
C ASP A 64 12.29 17.98 9.21
N CYS A 65 11.15 17.49 9.72
CA CYS A 65 10.79 17.47 11.15
C CYS A 65 11.63 16.43 11.92
N ASP A 66 12.88 16.75 12.24
CA ASP A 66 13.74 15.92 13.09
C ASP A 66 13.24 15.93 14.56
N PRO A 67 12.73 14.80 15.11
CA PRO A 67 12.23 14.73 16.49
C PRO A 67 13.34 14.99 17.53
N ALA A 68 14.62 14.88 17.17
CA ALA A 68 15.75 15.21 18.04
C ALA A 68 16.10 16.71 18.08
N ARG A 69 15.56 17.53 17.15
CA ARG A 69 15.91 18.96 17.02
C ARG A 69 14.71 19.90 17.10
N GLY A 70 13.47 19.40 17.08
CA GLY A 70 12.28 20.25 16.94
C GLY A 70 11.02 19.89 17.73
N GLY A 71 10.94 18.74 18.42
CA GLY A 71 9.95 18.52 19.48
C GLY A 71 9.15 17.22 19.45
N ARG A 72 8.44 16.96 20.56
CA ARG A 72 7.50 15.84 20.82
C ARG A 72 6.24 15.87 19.94
N ASP A 73 6.17 16.85 19.04
CA ASP A 73 5.00 17.26 18.29
C ASP A 73 5.09 16.85 16.81
N CYS A 74 6.26 16.35 16.36
CA CYS A 74 6.42 15.79 15.02
C CYS A 74 5.57 14.51 14.89
N GLY A 75 4.82 14.43 13.79
CA GLY A 75 4.12 13.22 13.40
C GLY A 75 5.04 12.25 12.69
N GLY A 76 4.61 11.00 12.61
CA GLY A 76 5.27 9.94 11.88
C GLY A 76 4.33 9.27 10.89
N VAL A 77 4.84 8.20 10.28
CA VAL A 77 4.13 7.37 9.34
C VAL A 77 3.98 5.95 9.87
N CYS A 78 2.82 5.36 9.63
CA CYS A 78 2.55 3.99 10.02
C CYS A 78 3.20 2.99 9.07
N GLU A 79 4.04 2.12 9.65
CA GLU A 79 4.43 0.86 9.02
C GLU A 79 3.44 -0.25 9.38
N PRO A 80 3.01 -1.07 8.40
CA PRO A 80 2.21 -2.25 8.69
C PRO A 80 2.98 -3.20 9.61
N ALA A 81 2.34 -3.70 10.66
CA ALA A 81 2.91 -4.65 11.61
C ALA A 81 3.02 -6.05 10.98
N ALA A 82 3.90 -6.19 9.98
CA ALA A 82 3.89 -7.26 8.99
C ALA A 82 2.56 -7.28 8.21
N ALA A 83 2.64 -7.47 6.90
CA ALA A 83 1.47 -7.64 6.06
C ALA A 83 0.51 -8.63 6.73
N SER A 84 -0.69 -8.18 7.12
CA SER A 84 -1.79 -9.12 7.21
C SER A 84 -1.77 -9.86 5.88
N PRO A 85 -1.53 -11.18 5.82
CA PRO A 85 -1.93 -11.90 4.64
C PRO A 85 -3.41 -11.58 4.54
N GLY A 86 -3.79 -10.82 3.50
CA GLY A 86 -5.20 -10.56 3.22
C GLY A 86 -5.94 -11.89 3.31
N PRO A 87 -7.18 -11.91 3.82
CA PRO A 87 -7.86 -13.16 4.14
C PRO A 87 -7.75 -14.07 2.90
N ALA A 88 -7.06 -15.19 3.07
CA ALA A 88 -7.00 -16.24 2.09
C ALA A 88 -8.45 -16.60 1.79
N ALA A 89 -8.96 -16.14 0.65
CA ALA A 89 -10.31 -16.44 0.22
C ALA A 89 -10.33 -17.93 -0.09
N GLY A 90 -10.80 -18.71 0.87
CA GLY A 90 -11.10 -20.12 0.72
C GLY A 90 -12.14 -20.29 -0.38
N GLY A 91 -11.86 -21.21 -1.30
CA GLY A 91 -12.83 -21.65 -2.30
C GLY A 91 -13.79 -22.68 -1.73
N HIS A 92 -15.04 -22.63 -2.20
CA HIS A 92 -15.93 -23.78 -2.43
C HIS A 92 -16.79 -23.44 -3.65
#